data_AF-A0A0N4X320-F1
#
_entry.id   AF-A0A0N4X320-F1
#
_cell.length_a   1.000
_cell.length_b   1.000
_cell.length_c   1.000
_cell.angle_alpha   90.00
_cell.angle_beta   90.00
_cell.angle_gamma   90.00
#
_symmetry.space_group_name_H-M   'P 1'
#
loop_
_entity.id
_entity.type
_entity.pdbx_description
1 polymer ?
#
loop_
_entity_poly.entity_id
_entity_poly.type
_entity_poly.pdbx_seq_one_letter_code
_entity_poly.pdbx_strand_id
1 'polypeptide(L)'
;MYIDIPSCSSCSGTETTLIKWRCPTSTARSILQLAHGDKKNFDDEVRKHYGLPTGEDFIIRIRMPEAPDEYIDYKWEKRMLCLLMKYFELEHLMWRMSTLGGACSAMADYDLSFAKRAGSISEKQLRIAAELDDQTLLARCHLYIALSEAQQANFDNAKRIVR
;
A
#
# COMPACT_ATOMS: atom_id res chain seq x y z
N MET A 1 -3.18 -13.99 27.28
CA MET A 1 -1.75 -14.05 26.96
C MET A 1 -1.06 -14.88 28.03
N TYR A 2 -0.10 -15.74 27.67
CA TYR A 2 0.67 -16.53 28.65
C TYR A 2 2.16 -16.26 28.48
N ILE A 3 2.86 -16.06 29.60
CA ILE A 3 4.32 -16.01 29.64
C ILE A 3 4.77 -17.34 30.24
N ASP A 4 5.61 -18.07 29.50
CA ASP A 4 6.25 -19.30 29.95
C ASP A 4 7.66 -18.93 30.44
N ILE A 5 7.92 -19.08 31.75
CA ILE A 5 9.24 -18.86 32.36
C ILE A 5 9.78 -20.20 32.88
N PRO A 6 11.01 -20.61 32.53
CA PRO A 6 11.62 -21.80 33.11
C PRO A 6 11.92 -21.55 34.59
N SER A 7 11.66 -22.55 35.44
CA SER A 7 12.13 -22.56 36.83
C SER A 7 13.24 -23.59 37.01
N CYS A 8 14.15 -23.32 37.94
CA CYS A 8 15.33 -24.15 38.17
C CYS A 8 14.91 -25.55 38.67
N SER A 9 15.17 -26.59 37.86
CA SER A 9 14.98 -27.98 38.23
C SER A 9 16.22 -28.50 38.95
N SER A 10 16.40 -28.15 40.22
CA SER A 10 17.33 -28.86 41.09
C SER A 10 16.72 -30.17 41.62
N CYS A 11 16.06 -30.95 40.75
CA CYS A 11 15.61 -32.31 41.01
C CYS A 11 15.55 -33.07 39.68
N SER A 12 16.22 -34.21 39.64
CA SER A 12 16.35 -35.14 38.53
C SER A 12 15.04 -35.49 37.81
N GLY A 13 15.04 -35.42 36.48
CA GLY A 13 14.30 -36.36 35.62
C GLY A 13 12.87 -36.00 35.19
N THR A 14 12.30 -34.86 35.53
CA THR A 14 10.90 -34.53 35.19
C THR A 14 10.74 -33.09 34.71
N GLU A 15 9.97 -32.96 33.62
CA GLU A 15 9.38 -31.76 33.00
C GLU A 15 9.84 -30.40 33.57
N THR A 16 10.53 -29.59 32.74
CA THR A 16 10.75 -28.15 33.02
C THR A 16 9.44 -27.52 33.48
N THR A 17 9.37 -27.15 34.76
CA THR A 17 8.21 -26.54 35.40
C THR A 17 7.97 -25.17 34.75
N LEU A 18 7.07 -25.17 33.77
CA LEU A 18 6.68 -23.99 33.01
C LEU A 18 5.70 -23.18 33.86
N ILE A 19 6.13 -22.02 34.38
CA ILE A 19 5.21 -21.11 35.03
C ILE A 19 4.43 -20.40 33.93
N LYS A 20 3.12 -20.70 33.81
CA LYS A 20 2.21 -20.06 32.86
C LYS A 20 1.55 -18.85 33.52
N TRP A 21 2.04 -17.66 33.22
CA TRP A 21 1.44 -16.44 33.77
C TRP A 21 0.41 -15.84 32.81
N ARG A 22 -0.87 -15.88 33.20
CA ARG A 22 -1.95 -15.25 32.43
C ARG A 22 -1.90 -13.74 32.66
N CYS A 23 -1.55 -12.96 31.64
CA CYS A 23 -1.50 -11.51 31.73
C CYS A 23 -2.33 -10.80 30.65
N PRO A 24 -2.74 -9.54 30.87
CA PRO A 24 -3.26 -8.63 29.84
C PRO A 24 -2.18 -8.25 28.80
N THR A 25 -2.60 -7.89 27.59
CA THR A 25 -1.71 -7.48 26.49
C THR A 25 -0.87 -6.25 26.85
N SER A 26 -1.42 -5.30 27.61
CA SER A 26 -0.69 -4.12 28.08
C SER A 26 0.49 -4.49 28.97
N THR A 27 0.26 -5.40 29.94
CA THR A 27 1.29 -5.87 30.86
C THR A 27 2.44 -6.57 30.13
N ALA A 28 2.13 -7.41 29.14
CA ALA A 28 3.17 -8.07 28.38
C ALA A 28 3.98 -7.12 27.49
N ARG A 29 3.36 -6.08 26.93
CA ARG A 29 4.09 -5.02 26.23
C ARG A 29 5.03 -4.29 27.18
N SER A 30 4.59 -3.96 28.38
CA SER A 30 5.45 -3.33 29.39
C SER A 30 6.63 -4.22 29.76
N ILE A 31 6.41 -5.54 29.88
CA ILE A 31 7.49 -6.51 30.13
C ILE A 31 8.49 -6.51 28.96
N LEU A 32 8.01 -6.54 27.71
CA LEU A 32 8.87 -6.46 26.52
C LEU A 32 9.66 -5.15 26.47
N GLN A 33 9.01 -4.02 26.76
CA GLN A 33 9.65 -2.70 26.78
C GLN A 33 10.71 -2.60 27.88
N LEU A 34 10.44 -3.12 29.07
CA LEU A 34 11.40 -3.18 30.18
C LEU A 34 12.60 -4.06 29.82
N ALA A 35 12.35 -5.25 29.26
CA ALA A 35 13.40 -6.16 28.81
C ALA A 35 14.28 -5.54 27.71
N HIS A 36 13.72 -4.66 26.87
CA HIS A 36 14.47 -3.96 25.83
C HIS A 36 15.24 -2.74 26.36
N GLY A 37 14.64 -1.99 27.31
CA GLY A 37 15.19 -0.73 27.83
C GLY A 37 16.27 -0.91 28.90
N ASP A 38 16.14 -1.90 29.78
CA ASP A 38 17.10 -2.19 30.85
C ASP A 38 17.25 -3.71 31.03
N LYS A 39 17.87 -4.33 30.02
CA LYS A 39 18.02 -5.79 29.95
C LYS A 39 18.72 -6.37 31.18
N LYS A 40 19.79 -5.73 31.65
CA LYS A 40 20.62 -6.28 32.74
C LYS A 40 19.84 -6.35 34.06
N ASN A 41 19.16 -5.27 34.42
CA ASN A 41 18.35 -5.20 35.63
C ASN A 41 17.13 -6.14 35.54
N PHE A 42 16.51 -6.20 34.36
CA PHE A 42 15.43 -7.15 34.10
C PHE A 42 15.90 -8.61 34.27
N ASP A 43 17.05 -8.97 33.71
CA ASP A 43 17.62 -10.31 33.84
C ASP A 43 17.96 -10.64 35.30
N ASP A 44 18.55 -9.70 36.04
CA ASP A 44 18.89 -9.86 37.46
C ASP A 44 17.64 -10.05 38.33
N GLU A 45 16.58 -9.27 38.10
CA GLU A 45 15.34 -9.36 38.87
C GLU A 45 14.56 -10.65 38.55
N VAL A 46 14.53 -11.08 37.28
CA VAL A 46 13.94 -12.37 36.89
C VAL A 46 14.71 -13.52 37.53
N ARG A 47 16.05 -13.49 37.48
CA ARG A 47 16.89 -14.52 38.11
C ARG A 47 16.67 -14.59 39.61
N LYS A 48 16.62 -13.44 40.28
CA LYS A 48 16.38 -13.33 41.72
C LYS A 48 14.99 -13.85 42.10
N HIS A 49 13.95 -13.49 41.34
CA HIS A 49 12.58 -13.85 41.67
C HIS A 49 12.29 -15.34 41.47
N TYR A 50 12.88 -15.96 40.43
CA TYR A 50 12.67 -17.36 40.08
C TYR A 50 13.80 -18.31 40.50
N GLY A 51 14.82 -17.80 41.21
CA GLY A 51 15.94 -18.59 41.73
C GLY A 51 16.79 -19.25 40.65
N LEU A 52 17.01 -18.56 39.52
CA LEU A 52 17.80 -19.08 38.41
C LEU A 52 19.32 -18.94 38.65
N PRO A 53 20.14 -19.93 38.27
CA PRO A 53 21.57 -19.90 38.47
C PRO A 53 22.26 -18.80 37.65
N THR A 54 23.30 -18.21 38.24
CA THR A 54 24.06 -17.12 37.61
C THR A 54 24.94 -17.68 36.50
N GLY A 55 24.71 -17.23 35.26
CA GLY A 55 25.51 -17.63 34.09
C GLY A 55 24.83 -18.61 33.14
N GLU A 56 23.64 -19.13 33.48
CA GLU A 56 22.82 -19.86 32.52
C GLU A 56 21.91 -18.89 31.75
N ASP A 57 21.78 -19.15 30.45
CA ASP A 57 20.82 -18.46 29.59
C ASP A 57 19.42 -19.01 29.86
N PHE A 58 18.44 -18.12 29.98
CA PHE A 58 17.04 -18.49 30.09
C PHE A 58 16.23 -17.88 28.93
N ILE A 59 15.17 -18.58 28.52
CA ILE A 59 14.28 -18.12 27.46
C ILE A 59 12.91 -17.86 28.06
N ILE A 60 12.46 -16.60 28.00
CA ILE A 60 11.08 -16.23 28.30
C ILE A 60 10.28 -16.36 27.00
N ARG A 61 9.32 -17.28 26.93
CA ARG A 61 8.42 -17.37 25.77
C ARG A 61 7.14 -16.62 26.07
N ILE A 62 6.83 -15.66 25.20
CA ILE A 62 5.62 -14.86 25.31
C ILE A 62 4.66 -15.31 24.21
N ARG A 63 3.53 -15.93 24.59
CA ARG A 63 2.47 -16.33 23.64
C ARG A 63 1.34 -15.31 23.62
N MET A 64 1.27 -14.57 22.52
CA MET A 64 0.16 -13.69 22.15
C MET A 64 -0.90 -14.54 21.42
N PRO A 65 -2.11 -14.74 21.99
CA PRO A 65 -3.16 -15.54 21.37
C PRO A 65 -3.78 -14.87 20.14
N GLU A 66 -3.71 -13.54 20.09
CA GLU A 66 -4.07 -12.72 18.96
C GLU A 66 -2.85 -11.86 18.63
N ALA A 67 -2.56 -11.68 17.34
CA ALA A 67 -1.60 -10.66 16.95
C ALA A 67 -2.04 -9.35 17.62
N PRO A 68 -1.12 -8.61 18.27
CA PRO A 68 -1.49 -7.28 18.71
C PRO A 68 -2.08 -6.56 17.49
N ASP A 69 -3.17 -5.82 17.67
CA ASP A 69 -3.51 -4.72 16.78
C ASP A 69 -2.30 -3.79 16.81
N GLU A 70 -1.26 -4.15 16.06
CA GLU A 70 -0.24 -3.24 15.62
C GLU A 70 -0.98 -2.13 14.88
N TYR A 71 -0.40 -0.95 14.95
CA TYR A 71 -0.97 0.34 14.56
C TYR A 71 -1.18 0.45 13.04
N ILE A 72 -1.69 -0.59 12.40
CA ILE A 72 -2.09 -0.64 11.00
C ILE A 72 -3.30 0.28 10.89
N ASP A 73 -3.06 1.41 10.25
CA ASP A 73 -4.12 2.38 9.98
C ASP A 73 -5.01 1.85 8.84
N TYR A 74 -5.93 0.95 9.18
CA TYR A 74 -6.93 0.41 8.25
C TYR A 74 -7.77 1.52 7.59
N LYS A 75 -7.93 2.69 8.24
CA LYS A 75 -8.64 3.82 7.62
C LYS A 75 -7.80 4.41 6.50
N TRP A 76 -6.49 4.53 6.68
CA TRP A 76 -5.59 4.92 5.60
C TRP A 76 -5.50 3.83 4.53
N GLU A 77 -5.34 2.57 4.90
CA GLU A 77 -5.33 1.48 3.92
C GLU A 77 -6.55 1.54 2.99
N LYS A 78 -7.75 1.71 3.55
CA LYS A 78 -8.97 1.84 2.76
C LYS A 78 -8.96 3.07 1.85
N ARG A 79 -8.46 4.22 2.33
CA ARG A 79 -8.33 5.45 1.51
C ARG A 79 -7.34 5.26 0.37
N MET A 80 -6.17 4.68 0.65
CA MET A 80 -5.17 4.36 -0.36
C MET A 80 -5.73 3.40 -1.41
N LEU A 81 -6.44 2.36 -0.98
CA LEU A 81 -7.08 1.41 -1.88
C LEU A 81 -8.09 2.10 -2.80
N CYS A 82 -8.93 3.00 -2.28
CA CYS A 82 -9.86 3.77 -3.12
C CYS A 82 -9.15 4.66 -4.15
N LEU A 83 -8.07 5.33 -3.77
CA LEU A 83 -7.27 6.15 -4.69
C LEU A 83 -6.60 5.30 -5.77
N LEU A 84 -6.02 4.17 -5.37
CA LEU A 84 -5.36 3.23 -6.28
C LEU A 84 -6.36 2.64 -7.29
N MET A 85 -7.54 2.22 -6.83
CA MET A 85 -8.60 1.72 -7.71
C MET A 85 -9.06 2.79 -8.70
N LYS A 86 -9.26 4.03 -8.24
CA LYS A 86 -9.58 5.15 -9.13
C LYS A 86 -8.49 5.35 -10.19
N TYR A 87 -7.23 5.32 -9.78
CA TYR A 87 -6.09 5.49 -10.69
C TYR A 87 -6.08 4.39 -11.77
N PHE A 88 -6.24 3.12 -11.39
CA PHE A 88 -6.31 2.00 -12.35
C PHE A 88 -7.48 2.12 -13.33
N GLU A 89 -8.67 2.51 -12.85
CA GLU A 89 -9.83 2.71 -13.72
C GLU A 89 -9.61 3.83 -14.75
N LEU A 90 -8.96 4.93 -14.33
CA LEU A 90 -8.60 6.03 -15.21
C LEU A 90 -7.58 5.60 -16.28
N GLU A 91 -6.53 4.88 -15.90
CA GLU A 91 -5.55 4.34 -16.86
C GLU A 91 -6.19 3.35 -17.83
N HIS A 92 -7.03 2.46 -17.33
CA HIS A 92 -7.75 1.49 -18.16
C HIS A 92 -8.65 2.18 -19.19
N LEU A 93 -9.39 3.20 -18.75
CA LEU A 93 -10.24 4.00 -19.63
C LEU A 93 -9.41 4.78 -20.67
N MET A 94 -8.26 5.34 -20.26
CA MET A 94 -7.33 6.02 -21.16
C MET A 94 -6.83 5.10 -22.29
N TRP A 95 -6.44 3.87 -21.95
CA TRP A 95 -6.00 2.89 -22.96
C TRP A 95 -7.12 2.52 -23.93
N ARG A 96 -8.32 2.22 -23.42
CA ARG A 96 -9.48 1.89 -24.27
C ARG A 96 -9.85 3.03 -25.21
N MET A 97 -9.83 4.26 -24.70
CA MET A 97 -10.07 5.46 -25.52
C MET A 97 -8.97 5.70 -26.54
N SER A 98 -7.71 5.38 -26.23
CA SER A 98 -6.61 5.50 -27.20
C SER A 98 -6.79 4.55 -28.38
N THR A 99 -7.18 3.30 -28.11
CA THR A 99 -7.48 2.31 -29.17
C THR A 99 -8.67 2.74 -30.02
N LEU A 100 -9.78 3.15 -29.38
CA LEU A 100 -10.98 3.58 -30.09
C LEU A 100 -10.76 4.89 -30.86
N GLY A 101 -10.06 5.85 -30.27
CA GLY A 101 -9.72 7.14 -30.87
C GLY A 101 -8.80 6.97 -32.07
N GLY A 102 -7.79 6.12 -31.98
CA GLY A 102 -6.92 5.75 -33.11
C GLY A 102 -7.72 5.12 -34.26
N ALA A 103 -8.62 4.19 -33.96
CA ALA A 103 -9.51 3.60 -34.97
C ALA A 103 -10.43 4.65 -35.63
N CYS A 104 -11.02 5.57 -34.85
CA CYS A 104 -11.83 6.66 -35.40
C CYS A 104 -10.98 7.59 -36.27
N SER A 105 -9.78 7.95 -35.82
CA SER A 105 -8.88 8.80 -36.60
C SER A 105 -8.46 8.14 -37.92
N ALA A 106 -8.22 6.83 -37.94
CA ALA A 106 -7.98 6.10 -39.19
C ALA A 106 -9.21 6.08 -40.13
N MET A 107 -10.41 6.01 -39.58
CA MET A 107 -11.65 6.04 -40.37
C MET A 107 -12.01 7.44 -40.90
N ALA A 108 -11.40 8.49 -40.34
CA ALA A 108 -11.66 9.88 -40.73
C ALA A 108 -11.30 10.18 -42.19
N ASP A 109 -10.36 9.42 -42.76
CA ASP A 109 -9.98 9.53 -44.18
C ASP A 109 -11.13 9.12 -45.12
N TYR A 110 -12.08 8.33 -44.64
CA TYR A 110 -13.24 7.85 -45.39
C TYR A 110 -14.52 8.60 -45.04
N ASP A 111 -14.70 8.97 -43.77
CA ASP A 111 -15.86 9.71 -43.30
C ASP A 111 -15.47 10.70 -42.19
N LEU A 112 -15.68 11.98 -42.51
CA LEU A 112 -15.39 13.12 -41.63
C LEU A 112 -16.11 13.06 -40.28
N SER A 113 -17.22 12.33 -40.17
CA SER A 113 -17.93 12.12 -38.91
C SER A 113 -17.03 11.45 -37.86
N PHE A 114 -16.10 10.59 -38.29
CA PHE A 114 -15.15 9.94 -37.40
C PHE A 114 -14.05 10.90 -36.93
N ALA A 115 -13.69 11.92 -37.70
CA ALA A 115 -12.76 12.96 -37.25
C ALA A 115 -13.33 13.70 -36.03
N LYS A 116 -14.60 14.11 -36.09
CA LYS A 116 -15.32 14.73 -34.96
C LYS A 116 -15.37 13.82 -33.74
N ARG A 117 -15.63 12.53 -33.97
CA ARG A 117 -15.68 11.53 -32.89
C ARG A 117 -14.31 11.31 -32.26
N ALA A 118 -13.23 11.24 -33.05
CA ALA A 118 -11.87 11.14 -32.56
C ALA A 118 -11.48 12.35 -31.71
N GLY A 119 -11.87 13.56 -32.12
CA GLY A 119 -11.69 14.79 -31.32
C GLY A 119 -12.40 14.72 -29.97
N SER A 120 -13.68 14.35 -29.95
CA SER A 120 -14.45 14.20 -28.69
C SER A 120 -13.87 13.13 -27.76
N ILE A 121 -13.33 12.03 -28.30
CA ILE A 121 -12.61 11.03 -27.51
C ILE A 121 -11.34 11.65 -26.91
N SER A 122 -10.58 12.39 -27.71
CA SER A 122 -9.33 13.03 -27.29
C SER A 122 -9.54 14.09 -26.20
N GLU A 123 -10.66 14.83 -26.23
CA GLU A 123 -11.04 15.75 -25.15
C GLU A 123 -11.33 15.03 -23.83
N LYS A 124 -11.94 13.84 -23.88
CA LYS A 124 -12.15 13.01 -22.68
C LYS A 124 -10.83 12.47 -22.16
N GLN A 125 -9.95 12.03 -23.06
CA GLN A 125 -8.58 11.62 -22.70
C GLN A 125 -7.81 12.75 -22.02
N LEU A 126 -7.94 13.99 -22.49
CA LEU A 126 -7.30 15.16 -21.88
C LEU A 126 -7.73 15.37 -20.42
N ARG A 127 -9.03 15.20 -20.12
CA ARG A 127 -9.55 15.29 -18.74
C ARG A 127 -8.99 14.20 -17.84
N ILE A 128 -8.85 12.97 -18.37
CA ILE A 128 -8.22 11.87 -17.63
C ILE A 128 -6.75 12.15 -17.38
N ALA A 129 -6.01 12.61 -18.39
CA ALA A 129 -4.60 12.95 -18.24
C ALA A 129 -4.36 14.05 -17.19
N ALA A 130 -5.25 15.05 -17.13
CA ALA A 130 -5.22 16.08 -16.08
C ALA A 130 -5.47 15.50 -14.69
N GLU A 131 -6.42 14.56 -14.56
CA GLU A 131 -6.74 13.89 -13.29
C GLU A 131 -5.60 12.96 -12.82
N LEU A 132 -4.85 12.37 -13.76
CA LEU A 132 -3.67 11.55 -13.49
C LEU A 132 -2.40 12.39 -13.23
N ASP A 133 -2.45 13.71 -13.43
CA ASP A 133 -1.30 14.63 -13.40
C ASP A 133 -0.13 14.20 -14.30
N ASP A 134 -0.44 13.59 -15.44
CA ASP A 134 0.57 13.13 -16.41
C ASP A 134 0.72 14.15 -17.56
N GLN A 135 1.77 14.95 -17.46
CA GLN A 135 2.11 15.99 -18.45
C GLN A 135 2.42 15.41 -19.84
N THR A 136 2.93 14.18 -19.91
CA THR A 136 3.21 13.50 -21.18
C THR A 136 1.92 13.06 -21.85
N LEU A 137 0.98 12.51 -21.07
CA LEU A 137 -0.36 12.17 -21.57
C LEU A 137 -1.14 13.42 -21.98
N LEU A 138 -1.03 14.52 -21.24
CA LEU A 138 -1.65 15.81 -21.59
C LEU A 138 -1.17 16.30 -22.96
N ALA A 139 0.15 16.36 -23.17
CA ALA A 139 0.73 16.77 -24.45
C ALA A 139 0.27 15.87 -25.60
N ARG A 140 0.22 14.55 -25.37
CA ARG A 140 -0.27 13.57 -26.35
C ARG A 140 -1.75 13.80 -26.70
N CYS A 141 -2.58 14.10 -25.72
CA CYS A 141 -4.00 14.39 -25.95
C CYS A 141 -4.19 15.69 -26.76
N HIS A 142 -3.38 16.73 -26.50
CA HIS A 142 -3.38 17.94 -27.33
C HIS A 142 -3.04 17.64 -28.79
N LEU A 143 -2.06 16.77 -29.05
CA LEU A 143 -1.74 16.33 -30.41
C LEU A 143 -2.91 15.59 -31.07
N TYR A 144 -3.62 14.73 -30.34
CA TYR A 144 -4.78 14.01 -30.87
C TYR A 144 -5.94 14.95 -31.20
N ILE A 145 -6.22 15.94 -30.36
CA ILE A 145 -7.22 16.97 -30.64
C ILE A 145 -6.80 17.77 -31.88
N ALA A 146 -5.55 18.23 -31.96
CA ALA A 146 -5.04 18.97 -33.11
C ALA A 146 -5.11 18.15 -34.41
N LEU A 147 -4.80 16.85 -34.36
CA LEU A 147 -4.95 15.95 -35.49
C LEU A 147 -6.41 15.86 -35.95
N SER A 148 -7.35 15.76 -35.02
CA SER A 148 -8.78 15.73 -35.36
C SER A 148 -9.27 17.04 -35.99
N GLU A 149 -8.73 18.19 -35.60
CA GLU A 149 -9.00 19.48 -36.25
C GLU A 149 -8.41 19.53 -37.66
N ALA A 150 -7.18 19.05 -37.83
CA ALA A 150 -6.53 18.98 -39.14
C ALA A 150 -7.26 18.04 -40.11
N GLN A 151 -7.73 16.88 -39.63
CA GLN A 151 -8.57 15.96 -40.41
C GLN A 151 -9.91 16.60 -40.84
N GLN A 152 -10.38 17.62 -40.12
CA GLN A 152 -11.55 18.43 -40.48
C GLN A 152 -11.23 19.65 -41.34
N ALA A 153 -9.98 19.79 -41.81
CA ALA A 153 -9.45 20.96 -42.52
C ALA A 153 -9.44 22.27 -41.70
N ASN A 154 -9.56 22.20 -40.37
CA ASN A 154 -9.46 23.36 -39.47
C ASN A 154 -7.99 23.62 -39.06
N PHE A 155 -7.14 23.91 -40.05
CA PHE A 155 -5.70 23.97 -39.84
C PHE A 155 -5.25 25.09 -38.87
N ASP A 156 -5.97 26.21 -38.82
CA ASP A 156 -5.66 27.31 -37.91
C ASP A 156 -5.86 26.90 -36.43
N ASN A 157 -6.94 26.15 -36.14
CA ASN A 157 -7.18 25.62 -34.80
C ASN A 157 -6.16 24.56 -34.43
N ALA A 158 -5.87 23.61 -35.34
CA ALA A 158 -4.86 22.59 -35.12
C ALA A 158 -3.50 23.20 -34.75
N LYS A 159 -3.08 24.23 -35.50
CA LYS A 159 -1.83 24.97 -35.26
C LYS A 159 -1.83 25.72 -33.92
N ARG A 160 -2.97 26.24 -33.49
CA ARG A 160 -3.12 26.93 -32.19
C ARG A 160 -3.02 25.96 -31.01
N ILE A 161 -3.46 24.71 -31.17
CA ILE A 161 -3.43 23.71 -30.08
C ILE A 161 -2.02 23.18 -29.84
N VAL A 162 -1.20 23.07 -30.89
CA VAL A 162 0.17 22.49 -30.81
C VAL A 162 1.23 23.53 -30.41
N ARG A 163 0.90 24.83 -30.49
CA ARG A 163 1.79 25.95 -30.15
C ARG A 163 1.62 26.37 -28.69
#